data_AF-A0A7Z9XIP9-F1
#
_entry.id   AF-A0A7Z9XIP9-F1
#
_cell.length_a   1.000
_cell.length_b   1.000
_cell.length_c   1.000
_cell.angle_alpha   90.00
_cell.angle_beta   90.00
_cell.angle_gamma   90.00
#
_symmetry.space_group_name_H-M   'P 1'
#
loop_
_entity.id
_entity.type
_entity.pdbx_description
1 polymer ?
#
loop_
_entity_poly.entity_id
_entity_poly.type
_entity_poly.pdbx_seq_one_letter_code
_entity_poly.pdbx_strand_id
1 'polypeptide(L)' 'MNKPMQFDLVDALLELVRKAATVLPEDMVQALERGRAQEEPGSAAEQALAAILKNVAMAREKSKRNAPQGQRFEGFG' A
#
# COMPACT_ATOMS: atom_id res chain seq x y z
N MET A 1 -22.02 -28.14 17.00
CA MET A 1 -20.62 -27.96 16.56
C MET A 1 -20.54 -26.62 15.83
N ASN A 2 -20.12 -25.53 16.47
CA ASN A 2 -20.03 -24.22 15.82
C ASN A 2 -18.56 -23.91 15.53
N LYS A 3 -18.20 -23.93 14.24
CA LYS A 3 -16.90 -23.50 13.73
C LYS A 3 -16.81 -21.98 13.92
N PRO A 4 -15.78 -21.43 14.58
CA PRO A 4 -15.77 -20.01 14.92
C PRO A 4 -15.63 -19.15 13.66
N MET A 5 -16.42 -18.06 13.63
CA MET A 5 -16.40 -16.94 12.70
C MET A 5 -15.07 -16.16 12.74
N GLN A 6 -13.93 -16.86 12.60
CA GLN A 6 -12.61 -16.26 12.75
C GLN A 6 -12.11 -15.58 11.45
N PHE A 7 -12.80 -15.80 10.33
CA PHE A 7 -12.40 -15.31 9.01
C PHE A 7 -12.92 -13.91 8.64
N ASP A 8 -13.84 -13.33 9.40
CA ASP A 8 -14.56 -12.14 8.92
C ASP A 8 -13.82 -10.82 9.24
N LEU A 9 -13.25 -10.69 10.44
CA LEU A 9 -12.67 -9.43 10.88
C LEU A 9 -11.30 -9.13 10.22
N VAL A 10 -10.49 -10.17 10.02
CA VAL A 10 -9.16 -10.02 9.40
C VAL A 10 -9.31 -9.63 7.93
N ASP A 11 -10.26 -10.25 7.21
CA ASP A 11 -10.52 -9.96 5.80
C ASP A 11 -11.17 -8.60 5.61
N ALA A 12 -12.14 -8.23 6.45
CA ALA A 12 -12.74 -6.89 6.44
C ALA A 12 -11.71 -5.79 6.74
N LEU A 13 -10.78 -6.04 7.67
CA LEU A 13 -9.70 -5.11 7.99
C LEU A 13 -8.69 -5.00 6.84
N LEU A 14 -8.35 -6.11 6.18
CA LEU A 14 -7.49 -6.12 4.99
C LEU A 14 -8.12 -5.32 3.83
N GLU A 15 -9.42 -5.47 3.58
CA GLU A 15 -10.14 -4.71 2.56
C GLU A 15 -10.25 -3.22 2.92
N LEU A 16 -10.45 -2.89 4.20
CA LEU A 16 -10.42 -1.51 4.66
C LEU A 16 -9.05 -0.87 4.44
N VAL A 17 -7.97 -1.56 4.81
CA VAL A 17 -6.58 -1.11 4.59
C VAL A 17 -6.30 -0.98 3.09
N ARG A 18 -6.78 -1.90 2.25
CA ARG A 18 -6.63 -1.82 0.78
C ARG A 18 -7.35 -0.61 0.18
N LYS A 19 -8.56 -0.29 0.66
CA LYS A 19 -9.35 0.86 0.21
C LYS A 19 -8.78 2.19 0.71
N ALA A 20 -8.19 2.20 1.91
CA ALA A 20 -7.57 3.38 2.50
C ALA A 20 -6.13 3.62 2.01
N ALA A 21 -5.46 2.58 1.50
CA ALA A 21 -4.15 2.69 0.89
C ALA A 21 -4.24 3.46 -0.44
N THR A 22 -3.85 4.73 -0.39
CA THR A 22 -3.75 5.60 -1.56
C THR A 22 -2.53 5.21 -2.37
N VAL A 23 -2.74 4.47 -3.47
CA VAL A 23 -1.71 4.30 -4.50
C VAL A 23 -1.58 5.64 -5.22
N LEU A 24 -0.54 6.41 -4.88
CA LEU A 24 -0.24 7.64 -5.59
C LEU A 24 0.10 7.31 -7.06
N PRO A 25 -0.56 7.98 -8.04
CA PRO A 25 -0.17 7.86 -9.44
C PRO A 25 1.26 8.36 -9.66
N GLU A 26 1.89 7.94 -10.75
CA GLU A 26 3.33 8.15 -10.96
C GLU A 26 3.72 9.64 -11.09
N ASP A 27 2.86 10.44 -11.71
CA ASP A 27 3.04 11.89 -11.85
C ASP A 27 3.10 12.61 -10.49
N MET A 28 2.26 12.20 -9.55
CA MET A 28 2.25 12.68 -8.17
C MET A 28 3.52 12.27 -7.41
N VAL A 29 4.01 11.04 -7.61
CA VAL A 29 5.28 10.60 -7.01
C VAL A 29 6.44 11.46 -7.52
N GLN A 30 6.50 11.67 -8.83
CA GLN A 30 7.53 12.53 -9.42
C GLN A 30 7.45 13.98 -8.93
N ALA A 31 6.24 14.51 -8.73
CA ALA A 31 6.05 15.85 -8.16
C ALA A 31 6.60 15.93 -6.73
N LEU A 32 6.36 14.91 -5.90
CA LEU A 32 6.92 14.83 -4.54
C LEU A 32 8.45 14.69 -4.53
N GLU A 33 9.01 13.90 -5.45
CA GLU A 33 10.46 13.76 -5.60
C GLU A 33 11.13 15.08 -6.01
N ARG A 34 10.53 15.79 -6.97
CA ARG A 34 11.00 17.14 -7.38
C ARG A 34 10.87 18.14 -6.25
N GLY A 35 9.77 18.09 -5.49
CA GLY A 35 9.58 18.92 -4.31
C GLY A 35 10.70 18.70 -3.30
N ARG A 36 10.95 17.45 -2.91
CA ARG A 36 12.01 17.10 -1.96
C ARG A 36 13.40 17.54 -2.42
N ALA A 37 13.69 17.43 -3.72
CA ALA A 37 14.98 17.83 -4.28
C ALA A 37 15.21 19.36 -4.27
N GLN A 38 14.14 20.16 -4.15
CA GLN A 38 14.21 21.61 -4.06
C GLN A 38 14.29 22.13 -2.62
N GLU A 39 13.99 21.28 -1.63
CA GLU A 39 14.07 21.65 -0.22
C GLU A 39 15.52 21.76 0.27
N GLU A 40 15.73 22.62 1.27
CA GLU A 40 17.03 22.70 1.93
C GLU A 40 17.38 21.36 2.60
N PRO A 41 18.62 20.85 2.41
CA PRO A 41 19.05 19.60 3.03
C PRO A 41 18.90 19.61 4.55
N GLY A 42 18.22 18.60 5.09
CA GLY A 42 17.99 18.47 6.54
C GLY A 42 16.86 19.34 7.08
N SER A 43 16.18 20.12 6.25
CA SER A 43 15.00 20.88 6.65
C SER A 43 13.84 19.96 7.05
N ALA A 44 12.90 20.50 7.83
CA ALA A 44 11.69 19.78 8.21
C ALA A 44 10.83 19.39 6.99
N ALA A 45 10.82 20.22 5.94
CA ALA A 45 10.09 19.97 4.71
C ALA A 45 10.69 18.81 3.91
N GLU A 46 12.02 18.75 3.77
CA GLU A 46 12.73 17.63 3.13
C GLU A 46 12.40 16.31 3.84
N GLN A 47 12.48 16.31 5.17
CA GLN A 47 12.21 15.13 6.00
C GLN A 47 10.75 14.67 5.89
N ALA A 48 9.79 15.61 5.86
CA ALA A 48 8.37 15.29 5.69
C ALA A 48 8.10 14.64 4.32
N LEU A 49 8.65 15.21 3.24
CA LEU A 49 8.51 14.66 1.89
C LEU A 49 9.20 13.29 1.77
N ALA A 50 10.37 13.11 2.39
CA ALA A 50 11.04 11.81 2.45
C ALA A 50 10.18 10.74 3.16
N ALA A 51 9.52 11.10 4.26
CA ALA A 51 8.62 10.19 4.99
C ALA A 51 7.40 9.78 4.15
N ILE A 52 6.81 10.72 3.42
CA ILE A 52 5.69 10.45 2.51
C ILE A 52 6.12 9.50 1.38
N LEU A 53 7.24 9.79 0.72
CA LEU A 53 7.79 8.94 -0.36
C LEU A 53 8.11 7.52 0.14
N LYS A 54 8.67 7.40 1.35
CA LYS A 54 8.90 6.10 2.00
C LYS A 54 7.58 5.34 2.22
N ASN A 55 6.53 6.02 2.69
CA ASN A 55 5.21 5.41 2.86
C ASN A 55 4.62 4.92 1.53
N VAL A 56 4.76 5.70 0.45
CA VAL A 56 4.33 5.30 -0.89
C VAL A 56 5.09 4.07 -1.38
N ALA A 57 6.41 4.01 -1.19
CA ALA A 57 7.23 2.87 -1.57
C ALA A 57 6.80 1.60 -0.82
N MET A 58 6.63 1.69 0.51
CA MET A 58 6.16 0.56 1.33
C MET A 58 4.77 0.08 0.91
N ALA A 59 3.86 1.00 0.55
CA ALA A 59 2.53 0.65 0.06
C ALA A 59 2.60 -0.12 -1.27
N ARG A 60 3.42 0.34 -2.23
CA ARG A 60 3.63 -0.31 -3.53
C ARG A 60 4.17 -1.73 -3.39
N GLU A 61 5.12 -1.96 -2.49
CA GLU A 61 5.66 -3.31 -2.24
C GLU A 61 4.62 -4.26 -1.64
N LYS A 62 3.79 -3.78 -0.71
CA LYS A 62 2.71 -4.58 -0.09
C LYS A 62 1.60 -4.90 -1.09
N SER A 63 1.21 -3.96 -1.95
CA SER A 63 0.21 -4.20 -3.00
C SER A 63 0.67 -5.26 -4.01
N LYS A 64 1.97 -5.30 -4.36
CA LYS A 64 2.53 -6.35 -5.21
C LYS A 64 2.48 -7.73 -4.55
N ARG A 65 2.68 -7.81 -3.23
CA ARG A 65 2.68 -9.06 -2.46
C ARG A 65 1.28 -9.68 -2.30
N ASN A 66 0.23 -8.85 -2.29
CA ASN A 66 -1.16 -9.29 -2.11
C ASN A 66 -1.92 -9.50 -3.43
N ALA A 67 -1.23 -9.48 -4.58
CA ALA A 67 -1.87 -9.86 -5.85
C ALA A 67 -2.37 -11.31 -5.73
N PRO A 68 -3.65 -11.60 -6.08
CA PRO A 68 -4.20 -12.94 -5.94
C PRO A 68 -3.37 -13.89 -6.80
N GLN A 69 -2.59 -14.74 -6.14
CA GLN A 69 -1.96 -15.88 -6.77
C GLN A 69 -3.11 -16.72 -7.31
N GLY A 70 -3.16 -16.84 -8.64
CA GLY A 70 -4.34 -17.26 -9.39
C GLY A 70 -5.12 -18.36 -8.69
N GLN A 71 -6.43 -18.15 -8.55
CA GLN A 71 -7.37 -19.22 -8.28
C GLN A 71 -7.12 -20.31 -9.32
N ARG A 72 -6.37 -21.36 -8.95
CA ARG A 72 -6.50 -22.66 -9.59
C ARG A 72 -7.87 -23.16 -9.16
N PHE A 73 -8.87 -22.83 -9.98
CA PHE A 73 -10.10 -23.59 -10.04
C PHE A 73 -9.72 -25.01 -10.48
N GLU A 74 -9.35 -25.86 -9.52
CA GLU A 74 -9.37 -27.31 -9.73
C GLU A 74 -10.82 -27.76 -9.55
N GLY A 75 -11.60 -27.53 -10.61
CA GLY A 75 -12.90 -28.17 -10.80
C GLY A 75 -12.81 -29.06 -12.02
N PHE A 76 -12.42 -30.33 -11.82
CA PHE A 76 -12.86 -31.50 -12.59
C PHE A 76 -12.50 -32.77 -11.79
N GLY A 77 -13.52 -33.53 -11.41
CA GLY A 77 -13.43 -34.78 -10.64
C GLY A 77 -14.75 -35.10 -9.98
#